data_AF-A0A936PXH7-F1
#
_entry.id   AF-A0A936PXH7-F1
#
_cell.length_a   1.000
_cell.length_b   1.000
_cell.length_c   1.000
_cell.angle_alpha   90.00
_cell.angle_beta   90.00
_cell.angle_gamma   90.00
#
_symmetry.space_group_name_H-M   'P 1'
#
loop_
_entity.id
_entity.type
_entity.pdbx_description
1 polymer ?
#
loop_
_entity_poly.entity_id
_entity_poly.type
_entity_poly.pdbx_seq_one_letter_code
_entity_poly.pdbx_strand_id
1 'polypeptide(L)'
;MAEALATSLAPHRGEAPGHAFGVWLAAEDLGADAAMGLWAEAATHGPAFANPLLFPWALTSALAAHLARRLDLRGPNVSLVGGPEASVAAFGFALDALDEGEVERALLLRVEARLGRAFVLVLGAGEGPTLQRLNVPDGRGGDPLLGLATCPEPFGVIWSLPPWGSVRLAATSAAFGV
;
A
#
# COMPACT_ATOMS: atom_id res chain seq x y z
N MET A 1 -8.92 -16.06 9.05
CA MET A 1 -8.16 -14.79 9.10
C MET A 1 -7.78 -14.29 7.70
N ALA A 2 -7.25 -15.14 6.80
CA ALA A 2 -7.19 -14.86 5.36
C ALA A 2 -8.52 -14.38 4.76
N GLU A 3 -9.59 -15.06 5.18
CA GLU A 3 -10.97 -14.75 4.89
C GLU A 3 -11.42 -13.38 5.44
N ALA A 4 -10.85 -12.91 6.56
CA ALA A 4 -11.22 -11.61 7.15
C ALA A 4 -10.67 -10.44 6.34
N LEU A 5 -9.43 -10.55 5.82
CA LEU A 5 -8.88 -9.54 4.91
C LEU A 5 -9.58 -9.61 3.55
N ALA A 6 -9.81 -10.81 2.99
CA ALA A 6 -10.56 -10.96 1.75
C ALA A 6 -12.00 -10.43 1.89
N THR A 7 -12.62 -10.57 3.07
CA THR A 7 -13.94 -9.98 3.39
C THR A 7 -13.87 -8.47 3.56
N SER A 8 -12.82 -7.96 4.24
CA SER A 8 -12.60 -6.52 4.44
C SER A 8 -12.25 -5.78 3.14
N LEU A 9 -11.59 -6.47 2.20
CA LEU A 9 -11.25 -6.00 0.86
C LEU A 9 -12.30 -6.39 -0.20
N ALA A 10 -13.32 -7.18 0.14
CA ALA A 10 -14.31 -7.59 -0.83
C ALA A 10 -15.12 -6.38 -1.27
N PRO A 11 -15.21 -6.09 -2.58
CA PRO A 11 -16.04 -5.01 -3.07
C PRO A 11 -17.48 -5.27 -2.63
N HIS A 12 -18.07 -4.35 -1.87
CA HIS A 12 -19.50 -4.38 -1.54
C HIS A 12 -20.27 -4.16 -2.85
N ARG A 13 -20.61 -5.28 -3.52
CA ARG A 13 -21.41 -5.29 -4.74
C ARG A 13 -22.82 -4.79 -4.40
N GLY A 14 -23.05 -3.49 -4.52
CA GLY A 14 -24.41 -2.94 -4.43
C GLY A 14 -24.55 -1.47 -4.05
N GLU A 15 -23.52 -0.81 -3.52
CA GLU A 15 -23.65 0.60 -3.09
C GLU A 15 -23.15 1.57 -4.15
N ALA A 16 -23.77 2.76 -4.17
CA ALA A 16 -23.66 3.78 -5.21
C ALA A 16 -22.20 4.16 -5.52
N PRO A 17 -21.88 4.66 -6.73
CA PRO A 17 -20.52 5.01 -7.12
C PRO A 17 -20.04 6.22 -6.30
N GLY A 18 -19.35 5.92 -5.21
CA GLY A 18 -18.74 6.86 -4.27
C GLY A 18 -17.52 6.20 -3.64
N HIS A 19 -16.57 7.01 -3.19
CA HIS A 19 -15.20 6.67 -2.83
C HIS A 19 -15.07 5.75 -1.59
N ALA A 20 -15.54 4.50 -1.63
CA ALA A 20 -15.57 3.65 -0.44
C ALA A 20 -14.19 3.26 0.12
N PHE A 21 -13.13 3.29 -0.71
CA PHE A 21 -11.82 2.73 -0.33
C PHE A 21 -10.65 3.52 -0.91
N GLY A 22 -9.85 4.14 -0.04
CA GLY A 22 -8.60 4.83 -0.40
C GLY A 22 -7.35 3.99 -0.12
N VAL A 23 -6.22 4.37 -0.73
CA VAL A 23 -4.90 3.75 -0.52
C VAL A 23 -3.83 4.78 -0.16
N TRP A 24 -3.08 4.48 0.89
CA TRP A 24 -1.93 5.25 1.37
C TRP A 24 -0.71 4.33 1.45
N LEU A 25 0.24 4.55 0.55
CA LEU A 25 1.48 3.81 0.47
C LEU A 25 2.62 4.62 1.08
N ALA A 26 3.41 4.02 1.96
CA ALA A 26 4.65 4.59 2.49
C ALA A 26 5.82 3.64 2.23
N ALA A 27 6.93 4.15 1.70
CA ALA A 27 8.18 3.41 1.64
C ALA A 27 9.39 4.33 1.60
N GLU A 28 10.57 3.78 1.89
CA GLU A 28 11.84 4.53 1.86
C GLU A 28 12.24 4.95 0.44
N ASP A 29 11.97 4.09 -0.56
CA ASP A 29 12.48 4.26 -1.93
C ASP A 29 11.48 3.77 -3.00
N LEU A 30 10.32 4.42 -3.12
CA LEU A 30 9.33 4.08 -4.16
C LEU A 30 9.86 4.36 -5.58
N GLY A 31 10.07 3.30 -6.36
CA GLY A 31 10.44 3.38 -7.78
C GLY A 31 11.87 3.86 -8.05
N ALA A 32 12.70 4.02 -7.02
CA ALA A 32 14.05 4.55 -7.16
C ALA A 32 14.94 3.62 -8.01
N ASP A 33 14.88 2.31 -7.77
CA ASP A 33 15.66 1.32 -8.53
C ASP A 33 15.23 1.27 -10.00
N ALA A 34 13.92 1.29 -10.27
CA ALA A 34 13.38 1.34 -11.62
C ALA A 34 13.78 2.63 -12.35
N ALA A 35 13.75 3.77 -11.65
CA ALA A 35 14.21 5.05 -12.19
C ALA A 35 15.71 5.02 -12.51
N MET A 36 16.54 4.49 -11.62
CA MET A 36 17.98 4.33 -11.84
C MET A 36 18.28 3.43 -13.04
N GLY A 37 17.58 2.30 -13.17
CA GLY A 37 17.70 1.41 -14.33
C GLY A 37 17.32 2.11 -15.64
N LEU A 38 16.16 2.79 -15.65
CA LEU A 38 15.68 3.55 -16.81
C LEU A 38 16.71 4.60 -17.27
N TRP A 39 17.23 5.40 -16.33
CA TRP A 39 18.19 6.47 -16.65
C TRP A 39 19.57 5.93 -17.01
N ALA A 40 20.00 4.81 -16.43
CA ALA A 40 21.26 4.16 -16.80
C ALA A 40 21.22 3.65 -18.26
N GLU A 41 20.10 3.05 -18.68
CA GLU A 41 19.91 2.63 -20.07
C GLU A 41 19.89 3.84 -21.02
N ALA A 42 19.14 4.90 -20.65
CA ALA A 42 19.07 6.13 -21.43
C ALA A 42 20.44 6.81 -21.57
N ALA A 43 21.25 6.83 -20.52
CA ALA A 43 22.59 7.43 -20.53
C ALA A 43 23.57 6.62 -21.39
N THR A 44 23.44 5.28 -21.39
CA THR A 44 24.36 4.39 -22.11
C THR A 44 24.02 4.27 -23.60
N HIS A 45 22.73 4.18 -23.93
CA HIS A 45 22.26 3.86 -25.28
C HIS A 45 21.47 4.99 -25.94
N GLY A 46 21.12 6.04 -25.19
CA GLY A 46 20.22 7.11 -25.61
C GLY A 46 18.77 6.86 -25.17
N PRO A 47 17.96 7.93 -25.01
CA PRO A 47 16.59 7.82 -24.47
C PRO A 47 15.63 7.00 -25.33
N ALA A 48 15.89 6.90 -26.64
CA ALA A 48 15.09 6.07 -27.55
C ALA A 48 15.25 4.56 -27.30
N PHE A 49 16.27 4.14 -26.54
CA PHE A 49 16.60 2.74 -26.25
C PHE A 49 16.37 2.37 -24.78
N ALA A 50 15.90 3.29 -23.95
CA ALA A 50 15.51 2.98 -22.59
C ALA A 50 14.24 2.11 -22.60
N ASN A 51 14.20 1.08 -21.76
CA ASN A 51 13.09 0.14 -21.70
C ASN A 51 11.79 0.85 -21.26
N PRO A 52 10.78 0.99 -22.13
CA PRO A 52 9.55 1.71 -21.80
C PRO A 52 8.74 1.01 -20.70
N LEU A 53 8.99 -0.27 -20.43
CA LEU A 53 8.33 -1.00 -19.35
C LEU A 53 8.81 -0.57 -17.95
N LEU A 54 9.99 0.06 -17.84
CA LEU A 54 10.49 0.58 -16.56
C LEU A 54 9.85 1.91 -16.18
N PHE A 55 9.38 2.69 -17.15
CA PHE A 55 8.89 4.04 -16.91
C PHE A 55 7.74 4.12 -15.90
N PRO A 56 6.67 3.29 -16.00
CA PRO A 56 5.61 3.33 -14.99
C PRO A 56 6.13 3.05 -13.58
N TRP A 57 7.09 2.12 -13.45
CA TRP A 57 7.66 1.71 -12.16
C TRP A 57 8.67 2.71 -11.60
N ALA A 58 9.19 3.62 -12.42
CA ALA A 58 10.03 4.73 -11.99
C ALA A 58 9.25 5.83 -11.25
N LEU A 59 7.91 5.78 -11.28
CA LEU A 59 7.06 6.73 -10.57
C LEU A 59 6.80 6.27 -9.14
N THR A 60 6.89 7.20 -8.20
CA THR A 60 6.62 6.93 -6.78
C THR A 60 5.18 6.44 -6.53
N SER A 61 4.23 6.83 -7.39
CA SER A 61 2.82 6.43 -7.30
C SER A 61 2.50 5.06 -7.91
N ALA A 62 3.44 4.43 -8.61
CA ALA A 62 3.18 3.28 -9.46
C ALA A 62 2.51 2.11 -8.72
N LEU A 63 3.06 1.76 -7.55
CA LEU A 63 2.57 0.64 -6.77
C LEU A 63 1.17 0.91 -6.20
N ALA A 64 0.94 2.11 -5.64
CA ALA A 64 -0.36 2.48 -5.09
C ALA A 64 -1.42 2.54 -6.20
N ALA A 65 -1.09 3.09 -7.37
CA ALA A 65 -1.96 3.10 -8.55
C ALA A 65 -2.26 1.67 -9.05
N HIS A 66 -1.25 0.80 -9.09
CA HIS A 66 -1.42 -0.59 -9.48
C HIS A 66 -2.34 -1.35 -8.52
N LEU A 67 -2.16 -1.18 -7.21
CA LEU A 67 -3.02 -1.79 -6.19
C LEU A 67 -4.46 -1.29 -6.28
N ALA A 68 -4.65 0.03 -6.38
CA ALA A 68 -5.99 0.60 -6.54
C ALA A 68 -6.69 0.04 -7.78
N ARG A 69 -6.00 -0.04 -8.91
CA ARG A 69 -6.55 -0.63 -10.15
C ARG A 69 -6.87 -2.11 -9.99
N ARG A 70 -5.99 -2.90 -9.36
CA ARG A 70 -6.21 -4.35 -9.19
C ARG A 70 -7.36 -4.66 -8.24
N LEU A 71 -7.58 -3.82 -7.24
CA LEU A 71 -8.60 -4.01 -6.21
C LEU A 71 -9.88 -3.17 -6.47
N ASP A 72 -9.96 -2.46 -7.61
CA ASP A 72 -11.02 -1.49 -7.94
C ASP A 72 -11.27 -0.47 -6.81
N LEU A 73 -10.20 0.01 -6.18
CA LEU A 73 -10.26 1.08 -5.17
C LEU A 73 -10.42 2.42 -5.90
N ARG A 74 -11.41 3.19 -5.48
CA ARG A 74 -11.78 4.45 -6.15
C ARG A 74 -11.57 5.70 -5.30
N GLY A 75 -11.10 5.56 -4.07
CA GLY A 75 -10.77 6.68 -3.19
C GLY A 75 -9.40 7.32 -3.48
N PRO A 76 -8.91 8.17 -2.56
CA PRO A 76 -7.58 8.77 -2.64
C PRO A 76 -6.49 7.72 -2.87
N ASN A 77 -5.49 8.09 -3.66
CA ASN A 77 -4.35 7.24 -3.97
C ASN A 77 -3.06 8.01 -3.69
N VAL A 78 -2.54 7.83 -2.49
CA VAL A 78 -1.45 8.62 -1.94
C VAL A 78 -0.21 7.75 -1.79
N SER A 79 0.95 8.28 -2.22
CA SER A 79 2.25 7.65 -2.05
C SER A 79 3.20 8.63 -1.37
N LEU A 80 3.78 8.20 -0.25
CA LEU A 80 4.69 8.97 0.58
C LEU A 80 6.05 8.29 0.59
N VAL A 81 7.08 9.05 0.22
CA VAL A 81 8.46 8.57 0.23
C VAL A 81 9.18 9.15 1.42
N GLY A 82 9.80 8.29 2.21
CA GLY A 82 10.57 8.70 3.38
C GLY A 82 10.75 7.56 4.38
N GLY A 83 11.35 7.91 5.52
CA GLY A 83 11.56 6.98 6.63
C GLY A 83 10.28 6.64 7.40
N PRO A 84 10.41 6.23 8.67
CA PRO A 84 9.27 5.93 9.55
C PRO A 84 8.20 7.04 9.60
N GLU A 85 8.60 8.29 9.43
CA GLU A 85 7.74 9.49 9.45
C GLU A 85 6.73 9.47 8.30
N ALA A 86 7.10 8.94 7.13
CA ALA A 86 6.19 8.79 6.00
C ALA A 86 5.05 7.79 6.33
N SER A 87 5.35 6.74 7.11
CA SER A 87 4.31 5.80 7.57
C SER A 87 3.35 6.46 8.57
N VAL A 88 3.87 7.29 9.46
CA VAL A 88 3.05 8.03 10.44
C VAL A 88 2.17 9.06 9.73
N ALA A 89 2.73 9.80 8.76
CA ALA A 89 1.97 10.74 7.94
C ALA A 89 0.89 10.04 7.11
N ALA A 90 1.21 8.90 6.49
CA ALA A 90 0.24 8.07 5.76
C ALA A 90 -0.94 7.66 6.65
N PHE A 91 -0.63 7.27 7.89
CA PHE A 91 -1.64 6.92 8.89
C PHE A 91 -2.51 8.12 9.28
N GLY A 92 -1.91 9.27 9.53
CA GLY A 92 -2.65 10.52 9.79
C GLY A 92 -3.61 10.86 8.66
N PHE A 93 -3.12 10.94 7.42
CA PHE A 93 -3.96 11.27 6.26
C PHE A 93 -5.08 10.26 6.00
N ALA A 94 -4.84 8.98 6.28
CA ALA A 94 -5.88 7.97 6.18
C ALA A 94 -6.97 8.14 7.25
N LEU A 95 -6.60 8.52 8.47
CA LEU A 95 -7.56 8.83 9.53
C LEU A 95 -8.35 10.09 9.21
N ASP A 96 -7.70 11.15 8.75
CA ASP A 96 -8.37 12.40 8.36
C ASP A 96 -9.42 12.12 7.26
N ALA A 97 -9.05 11.34 6.23
CA ALA A 97 -9.98 10.96 5.16
C ALA A 97 -11.15 10.08 5.63
N LEU A 98 -10.95 9.25 6.66
CA LEU A 98 -12.01 8.45 7.29
C LEU A 98 -12.94 9.34 8.14
N ASP A 99 -12.37 10.24 8.93
CA ASP A 99 -13.10 11.13 9.84
C ASP A 99 -13.92 12.17 9.06
N GLU A 100 -13.40 12.65 7.93
CA GLU A 100 -14.09 13.57 7.02
C GLU A 100 -15.16 12.86 6.15
N GLY A 101 -15.20 11.52 6.17
CA GLY A 101 -16.10 10.73 5.34
C GLY A 101 -15.75 10.77 3.85
N GLU A 102 -14.51 11.15 3.50
CA GLU A 102 -14.00 11.04 2.12
C GLU A 102 -13.88 9.58 1.68
N VAL A 103 -13.59 8.70 2.63
CA VAL A 103 -13.57 7.24 2.44
C VAL A 103 -14.26 6.49 3.58
N GLU A 104 -14.75 5.28 3.31
CA GLU A 104 -15.28 4.38 4.34
C GLU A 104 -14.20 3.43 4.89
N ARG A 105 -13.23 3.11 4.04
CA ARG A 105 -12.10 2.23 4.33
C ARG A 105 -10.80 2.82 3.81
N ALA A 106 -9.71 2.57 4.53
CA ALA A 106 -8.37 2.98 4.14
C ALA A 106 -7.41 1.78 4.12
N LEU A 107 -6.67 1.64 3.02
CA LEU A 107 -5.63 0.64 2.84
C LEU A 107 -4.29 1.33 3.03
N LEU A 108 -3.64 1.03 4.13
CA LEU A 108 -2.28 1.49 4.38
C LEU A 108 -1.30 0.39 4.06
N LEU A 109 -0.31 0.72 3.25
CA LEU A 109 0.76 -0.19 2.88
C LEU A 109 2.09 0.46 3.23
N ARG A 110 2.89 -0.23 4.05
CA ARG A 110 4.30 0.09 4.24
C ARG A 110 5.13 -0.95 3.52
N VAL A 111 6.01 -0.53 2.61
CA VAL A 111 6.96 -1.45 1.97
C VAL A 111 8.37 -1.17 2.45
N GLU A 112 9.05 -2.21 2.89
CA GLU A 112 10.45 -2.22 3.26
C GLU A 112 11.19 -3.10 2.25
N ALA A 113 11.43 -2.53 1.07
CA ALA A 113 11.99 -3.23 -0.08
C ALA A 113 13.29 -3.97 0.29
N ARG A 114 14.24 -3.26 0.90
CA ARG A 114 15.54 -3.82 1.32
C ARG A 114 15.45 -5.01 2.29
N LEU A 115 14.34 -5.14 3.01
CA LEU A 115 14.12 -6.21 3.98
C LEU A 115 13.19 -7.29 3.45
N GLY A 116 12.70 -7.18 2.21
CA GLY A 116 11.74 -8.11 1.62
C GLY A 116 10.42 -8.16 2.42
N ARG A 117 9.98 -7.01 2.96
CA ARG A 117 8.82 -6.94 3.87
C ARG A 117 7.80 -5.92 3.41
N ALA A 118 6.54 -6.26 3.65
CA ALA A 118 5.44 -5.32 3.51
C ALA A 118 4.50 -5.47 4.71
N PHE A 119 3.93 -4.37 5.15
CA PHE A 119 2.90 -4.32 6.18
C PHE A 119 1.65 -3.71 5.58
N VAL A 120 0.55 -4.43 5.68
CA VAL A 120 -0.77 -3.99 5.23
C VAL A 120 -1.61 -3.73 6.46
N LEU A 121 -2.20 -2.54 6.54
CA LEU A 121 -3.16 -2.18 7.57
C LEU A 121 -4.43 -1.72 6.88
N VAL A 122 -5.56 -2.35 7.22
CA VAL A 122 -6.88 -1.91 6.77
C VAL A 122 -7.60 -1.27 7.93
N LEU A 123 -8.10 -0.05 7.69
CA LEU A 123 -8.94 0.71 8.61
C LEU A 123 -10.33 0.84 7.99
N GLY A 124 -11.36 0.82 8.83
CA GLY A 124 -12.74 1.08 8.42
C GLY A 124 -13.46 1.87 9.51
N ALA A 125 -14.39 2.74 9.11
CA ALA A 125 -15.18 3.52 10.06
C ALA A 125 -15.98 2.57 10.99
N GLY A 126 -15.75 2.66 12.30
CA GLY A 126 -16.42 1.81 13.30
C GLY A 126 -15.94 0.35 13.34
N GLU A 127 -14.97 -0.04 12.52
CA GLU A 127 -14.32 -1.36 12.55
C GLU A 127 -12.97 -1.26 13.30
N GLY A 128 -12.54 -2.36 13.93
CA GLY A 128 -11.20 -2.43 14.51
C GLY A 128 -10.12 -2.51 13.42
N PRO A 129 -8.92 -1.94 13.64
CA PRO A 129 -7.83 -2.02 12.67
C PRO A 129 -7.41 -3.47 12.41
N THR A 130 -7.21 -3.83 11.14
CA THR A 130 -6.70 -5.15 10.74
C THR A 130 -5.28 -5.01 10.20
N LEU A 131 -4.29 -5.47 10.97
CA LEU A 131 -2.87 -5.46 10.58
C LEU A 131 -2.43 -6.84 10.08
N GLN A 132 -1.83 -6.88 8.90
CA GLN A 132 -1.21 -8.06 8.33
C GLN A 132 0.21 -7.78 7.87
N ARG A 133 1.14 -8.67 8.22
CA ARG A 133 2.50 -8.67 7.69
C ARG A 133 2.58 -9.62 6.50
N LEU A 134 3.21 -9.15 5.42
CA LEU A 134 3.48 -9.91 4.22
C LEU A 134 5.00 -10.05 4.03
N ASN A 135 5.44 -11.25 3.69
CA ASN A 135 6.78 -11.46 3.17
C ASN A 135 6.73 -11.14 1.68
N VAL A 136 7.55 -10.19 1.25
CA VAL A 136 7.71 -9.89 -0.17
C VAL A 136 8.83 -10.81 -0.65
N PRO A 137 8.54 -11.81 -1.50
CA PRO A 137 9.60 -12.67 -2.00
C PRO A 137 10.66 -11.77 -2.64
N ASP A 138 11.93 -12.05 -2.35
CA ASP A 138 13.04 -11.40 -3.00
C ASP A 138 12.81 -11.52 -4.51
N GLY A 139 12.42 -10.41 -5.14
CA GLY A 139 12.25 -10.34 -6.57
C GLY A 139 13.59 -10.78 -7.15
N ARG A 140 13.62 -11.94 -7.82
CA ARG A 140 14.86 -12.48 -8.40
C ARG A 140 15.51 -11.40 -9.27
N GLY A 141 16.45 -10.65 -8.71
CA GLY A 141 17.24 -9.61 -9.38
C GLY A 141 16.61 -8.23 -9.61
N GLY A 142 15.46 -7.86 -9.02
CA GLY A 142 14.92 -6.52 -9.26
C GLY A 142 13.66 -6.20 -8.46
N ASP A 143 13.70 -5.06 -7.77
CA ASP A 143 12.61 -4.32 -7.12
C ASP A 143 11.49 -5.14 -6.42
N PRO A 144 11.50 -5.20 -5.07
CA PRO A 144 10.45 -5.82 -4.25
C PRO A 144 9.04 -5.28 -4.51
N LEU A 145 8.91 -4.01 -4.95
CA LEU A 145 7.64 -3.42 -5.34
C LEU A 145 7.08 -4.09 -6.59
N LEU A 146 7.96 -4.47 -7.52
CA LEU A 146 7.60 -5.24 -8.70
C LEU A 146 7.15 -6.65 -8.30
N GLY A 147 7.85 -7.30 -7.36
CA GLY A 147 7.43 -8.59 -6.80
C GLY A 147 6.03 -8.57 -6.17
N LEU A 148 5.72 -7.49 -5.44
CA LEU A 148 4.38 -7.27 -4.85
C LEU A 148 3.33 -7.00 -5.93
N ALA A 149 3.70 -6.27 -6.98
CA ALA A 149 2.83 -5.95 -8.10
C ALA A 149 2.59 -7.12 -9.07
N THR A 150 3.59 -7.97 -9.31
CA THR A 150 3.55 -9.09 -10.27
C THR A 150 3.21 -10.42 -9.62
N CYS A 151 2.90 -10.44 -8.32
CA CYS A 151 2.43 -11.64 -7.65
C CYS A 151 1.17 -12.16 -8.41
N PRO A 152 1.20 -13.40 -8.92
CA PRO A 152 0.17 -13.92 -9.83
C PRO A 152 -1.13 -14.33 -9.11
N GLU A 153 -1.09 -14.51 -7.79
CA GLU A 153 -2.29 -14.67 -6.96
C GLU A 153 -2.56 -13.37 -6.19
N PRO A 154 -3.82 -13.03 -5.85
CA PRO A 154 -4.15 -11.75 -5.22
C PRO A 154 -3.24 -11.44 -4.05
N PHE A 155 -2.95 -12.45 -3.23
CA PHE A 155 -2.00 -12.43 -2.13
C PHE A 155 -1.64 -13.90 -1.91
N GLY A 156 -0.52 -14.38 -2.46
CA GLY A 156 -0.12 -15.78 -2.30
C GLY A 156 -0.12 -16.16 -0.82
N VAL A 157 -0.99 -17.11 -0.45
CA VAL A 157 -1.18 -17.68 0.90
C VAL A 157 -1.00 -16.64 2.03
N ILE A 158 -2.11 -16.04 2.44
CA ILE A 158 -2.22 -15.40 3.75
C ILE A 158 -1.90 -16.44 4.82
N TRP A 159 -0.66 -16.45 5.32
CA TRP A 159 -0.33 -17.20 6.51
C TRP A 159 -1.14 -16.60 7.65
N SER A 160 -2.15 -17.33 8.10
CA SER A 160 -2.82 -17.05 9.36
C SER A 160 -1.76 -17.14 10.46
N LEU A 161 -1.43 -16.00 11.06
CA LEU A 161 -0.87 -16.04 12.40
C LEU A 161 -1.91 -16.66 13.35
N PRO A 162 -1.48 -17.31 14.46
CA PRO A 162 -2.40 -17.82 15.46
C PRO A 162 -3.28 -16.67 16.00
N PRO A 163 -4.39 -16.97 16.70
CA PRO A 163 -5.25 -15.94 17.29
C PRO A 163 -4.54 -15.30 18.49
N TRP A 164 -3.60 -14.39 18.21
CA TRP A 164 -3.17 -13.42 19.20
C TRP A 164 -4.27 -12.37 19.21
N GLY A 165 -4.92 -12.24 20.37
CA GLY A 165 -6.14 -11.46 20.56
C GLY A 165 -6.04 -10.09 19.91
N SER A 166 -7.19 -9.62 19.42
CA SER A 166 -7.44 -8.26 18.98
C SER A 166 -6.53 -7.27 19.72
N VAL A 167 -5.50 -6.75 19.05
CA VAL A 167 -4.80 -5.58 19.55
C VAL A 167 -5.75 -4.43 19.30
N ARG A 168 -6.64 -4.18 20.26
CA ARG A 168 -7.34 -2.91 20.35
C ARG A 168 -6.24 -1.88 20.62
N LEU A 169 -5.82 -1.16 19.58
CA LEU A 169 -5.19 0.13 19.80
C LEU A 169 -6.25 0.96 20.53
N ALA A 170 -6.10 1.08 21.85
CA ALA A 170 -6.85 2.06 22.61
C ALA A 170 -6.47 3.41 22.00
N ALA A 171 -7.41 4.04 21.29
CA ALA A 171 -7.33 5.47 21.03
C ALA A 171 -7.28 6.14 22.40
N THR A 172 -6.08 6.47 22.89
CA THR A 172 -5.94 7.45 23.94
C THR A 172 -6.34 8.76 23.32
N SER A 173 -7.61 9.15 23.51
CA SER A 173 -8.02 10.53 23.46
C SER A 173 -7.26 11.27 24.57
N ALA A 174 -6.00 11.61 24.33
CA ALA A 174 -5.35 12.64 25.10
C ALA A 174 -5.97 13.94 24.63
N ALA A 175 -6.90 14.44 25.44
CA ALA A 175 -7.46 15.77 25.33
C ALA A 175 -6.34 16.79 25.12
N PHE A 176 -6.27 17.39 23.94
CA PHE A 176 -5.72 18.72 23.79
C PHE A 176 -6.78 19.69 24.31
N GLY A 177 -6.76 19.90 25.63
CA GLY A 177 -7.36 21.07 26.25
C GLY A 177 -6.42 22.26 26.07
N VAL A 178 -6.94 23.29 25.41
CA VAL A 178 -6.60 24.73 25.42
C VAL A 178 -5.18 25.13 25.84
#